data_AF-A0A6N6KN19-F1
#
_entry.id   AF-A0A6N6KN19-F1
#
_cell.length_a   1.000
_cell.length_b   1.000
_cell.length_c   1.000
_cell.angle_alpha   90.00
_cell.angle_beta   90.00
_cell.angle_gamma   90.00
#
_symmetry.space_group_name_H-M   'P 1'
#
loop_
_entity.id
_entity.type
_entity.pdbx_description
1 polymer ?
#
loop_
_entity_poly.entity_id
_entity_poly.type
_entity_poly.pdbx_seq_one_letter_code
_entity_poly.pdbx_strand_id
1 'polypeptide(L)'
;MKKIKWSILGILILASCYLLTSWEYEVKTSVDQLEWFISGNKFELVQIYYGGLAGRSSTSYHFKPVKDSVQVELYPEYYSKNEIMISQKEFTEIKAALKCIALNHSDDTIPATGCIGPFFEEFYIQKGFKKMRLFNPKIETCRFNKILFTPKNFPKAFELG
;
A
#
# COMPACT_ATOMS: atom_id res chain seq x y z
N MET A 1 20.09 38.98 -44.64
CA MET A 1 20.42 38.09 -43.49
C MET A 1 19.22 38.03 -42.55
N LYS A 2 18.54 36.88 -42.43
CA LYS A 2 17.51 36.62 -41.41
C LYS A 2 17.68 35.18 -40.91
N LYS A 3 18.22 35.02 -39.69
CA LYS A 3 18.23 33.76 -38.95
C LYS A 3 17.10 33.82 -37.93
N ILE A 4 16.02 33.07 -38.13
CA ILE A 4 14.89 33.00 -37.19
C ILE A 4 14.81 31.58 -36.63
N LYS A 5 15.18 31.50 -35.34
CA LYS A 5 14.60 30.69 -34.25
C LYS A 5 14.29 29.21 -34.52
N TRP A 6 15.28 28.35 -34.29
CA TRP A 6 15.11 26.90 -34.07
C TRP A 6 15.07 26.49 -32.58
N SER A 7 14.88 27.44 -31.67
CA SER A 7 15.04 27.18 -30.22
C SER A 7 13.72 27.08 -29.44
N ILE A 8 12.57 27.32 -30.07
CA ILE A 8 11.26 27.34 -29.38
C ILE A 8 10.52 26.00 -29.52
N LEU A 9 10.81 25.22 -30.56
CA LEU A 9 10.15 23.93 -30.77
C LEU A 9 10.67 22.81 -29.85
N GLY A 10 11.91 22.92 -29.36
CA GLY A 10 12.52 21.93 -28.46
C GLY A 10 12.04 22.00 -27.00
N ILE A 11 11.47 23.13 -26.57
CA ILE A 11 11.01 23.33 -25.19
C ILE A 11 9.56 22.85 -25.00
N LEU A 12 8.76 22.85 -26.07
CA LEU A 12 7.36 22.39 -26.02
C LEU A 12 7.22 20.87 -25.89
N ILE A 13 8.20 20.08 -26.37
CA ILE A 13 8.16 18.61 -26.28
C ILE A 13 8.59 18.12 -24.88
N LEU A 14 9.46 18.88 -24.19
CA LEU A 14 9.85 18.55 -22.81
C LEU A 14 8.74 18.86 -21.80
N ALA A 15 7.96 19.92 -22.01
CA ALA A 15 6.86 20.28 -21.11
C ALA A 15 5.64 19.35 -21.21
N SER A 16 5.41 18.67 -22.35
CA SER A 16 4.30 17.73 -22.50
C SER A 16 4.50 16.38 -21.82
N CYS A 17 5.74 15.99 -21.47
CA CYS A 17 6.00 14.75 -20.72
C CYS A 17 5.84 14.91 -19.20
N TYR A 18 5.85 16.14 -18.67
CA TYR A 18 5.63 16.40 -17.23
C TYR A 18 4.15 16.51 -16.83
N LEU A 19 3.23 16.45 -17.81
CA LEU A 19 1.78 16.41 -17.57
C LEU A 19 1.19 15.00 -17.57
N LEU A 20 2.03 13.95 -17.51
CA LEU A 20 1.62 12.69 -16.89
C LEU A 20 1.73 12.87 -15.38
N THR A 21 0.92 13.79 -14.85
CA THR A 21 0.58 13.77 -13.43
C THR A 21 0.09 12.36 -13.13
N SER A 22 0.52 11.82 -12.00
CA SER A 22 0.15 10.49 -11.53
C SER A 22 -1.33 10.50 -11.16
N TRP A 23 -2.20 10.21 -12.13
CA TRP A 23 -3.61 9.90 -11.85
C TRP A 23 -3.64 8.51 -11.25
N GLU A 24 -3.36 8.40 -9.96
CA GLU A 24 -3.67 7.20 -9.20
C GLU A 24 -5.19 7.01 -9.26
N TYR A 25 -5.63 5.98 -9.98
CA TYR A 25 -7.04 5.69 -10.14
C TYR A 25 -7.49 4.74 -9.04
N GLU A 26 -8.37 5.24 -8.16
CA GLU A 26 -9.03 4.41 -7.16
C GLU A 26 -10.13 3.59 -7.82
N VAL A 27 -10.08 2.28 -7.64
CA VAL A 27 -11.12 1.36 -8.10
C VAL A 27 -12.00 0.94 -6.93
N LYS A 28 -13.28 0.68 -7.24
CA LYS A 28 -14.24 0.18 -6.24
C LYS A 28 -13.80 -1.15 -5.65
N THR A 29 -13.96 -1.27 -4.33
CA THR A 29 -13.64 -2.49 -3.61
C THR A 29 -14.65 -3.58 -3.91
N SER A 30 -14.15 -4.73 -4.36
CA SER A 30 -14.90 -5.97 -4.53
C SER A 30 -13.93 -7.14 -4.54
N VAL A 31 -14.42 -8.35 -4.26
CA VAL A 31 -13.59 -9.56 -4.28
C VAL A 31 -12.98 -9.78 -5.67
N ASP A 32 -13.75 -9.59 -6.75
CA ASP A 32 -13.27 -9.78 -8.12
C ASP A 32 -12.12 -8.82 -8.48
N GLN A 33 -12.23 -7.54 -8.08
CA GLN A 33 -11.14 -6.58 -8.27
C GLN A 33 -9.92 -6.96 -7.42
N LEU A 34 -10.14 -7.36 -6.16
CA LEU A 34 -9.06 -7.81 -5.28
C LEU A 34 -8.27 -8.98 -5.89
N GLU A 35 -8.96 -10.00 -6.43
CA GLU A 35 -8.31 -11.14 -7.10
C GLU A 35 -7.40 -10.65 -8.24
N TRP A 36 -7.86 -9.66 -9.01
CA TRP A 36 -7.04 -9.06 -10.05
C TRP A 36 -5.78 -8.36 -9.50
N PHE A 37 -5.88 -7.64 -8.38
CA PHE A 37 -4.70 -7.03 -7.73
C PHE A 37 -3.71 -8.07 -7.24
N ILE A 38 -4.16 -9.09 -6.50
CA ILE A 38 -3.28 -10.11 -5.92
C ILE A 38 -2.86 -11.21 -6.91
N SER A 39 -3.40 -11.18 -8.14
CA SER A 39 -3.02 -12.10 -9.22
C SER A 39 -1.54 -11.90 -9.59
N GLY A 40 -0.82 -13.00 -9.78
CA GLY A 40 0.61 -12.98 -10.11
C GLY A 40 1.55 -12.83 -8.92
N ASN A 41 1.01 -12.85 -7.68
CA ASN A 41 1.77 -12.86 -6.42
C ASN A 41 2.70 -11.66 -6.18
N LYS A 42 2.66 -10.64 -7.04
CA LYS A 42 3.38 -9.37 -6.90
C LYS A 42 2.37 -8.25 -6.81
N PHE A 43 2.27 -7.67 -5.62
CA PHE A 43 1.44 -6.50 -5.37
C PHE A 43 2.07 -5.71 -4.23
N GLU A 44 1.66 -4.45 -4.15
CA GLU A 44 2.02 -3.56 -3.07
C GLU A 44 0.80 -3.34 -2.18
N LEU A 45 1.05 -3.29 -0.89
CA LEU A 45 0.08 -2.87 0.09
C LEU A 45 0.63 -1.61 0.75
N VAL A 46 -0.15 -0.53 0.75
CA VAL A 46 0.20 0.71 1.44
C VAL A 46 -0.70 0.84 2.63
N GLN A 47 -0.11 0.88 3.82
CA GLN A 47 -0.82 1.19 5.05
C GLN A 47 -0.66 2.68 5.34
N ILE A 48 -1.77 3.35 5.62
CA ILE A 48 -1.80 4.74 6.06
C ILE A 48 -2.31 4.76 7.49
N TYR A 49 -1.54 5.42 8.35
CA TYR A 49 -1.87 5.68 9.74
C TYR A 49 -2.25 7.15 9.89
N TYR A 50 -3.38 7.38 10.56
CA TYR A 50 -3.83 8.70 10.96
C TYR A 50 -3.80 8.80 12.49
N GLY A 51 -3.00 9.72 13.03
CA GLY A 51 -2.95 9.95 14.48
C GLY A 51 -1.70 10.67 15.00
N GLY A 52 -1.82 11.21 16.22
CA GLY A 52 -0.74 11.87 16.96
C GLY A 52 -0.32 13.24 16.41
N LEU A 53 0.78 13.80 16.95
CA LEU A 53 1.39 15.07 16.49
C LEU A 53 1.93 14.98 15.05
N ALA A 54 2.22 13.77 14.56
CA ALA A 54 2.73 13.53 13.22
C ALA A 54 1.65 13.63 12.12
N GLY A 55 0.36 13.62 12.49
CA GLY A 55 -0.76 13.74 11.57
C GLY A 55 -1.02 12.49 10.74
N ARG A 56 -0.19 12.25 9.72
CA ARG A 56 -0.30 11.14 8.76
C ARG A 56 1.07 10.50 8.55
N SER A 57 1.13 9.18 8.59
CA SER A 57 2.30 8.41 8.16
C SER A 57 1.88 7.24 7.28
N SER A 58 2.80 6.76 6.47
CA SER A 58 2.58 5.63 5.57
C SER A 58 3.70 4.60 5.63
N THR A 59 3.32 3.34 5.38
CA THR A 59 4.25 2.22 5.23
C THR A 59 3.82 1.37 4.04
N SER A 60 4.75 1.16 3.12
CA SER A 60 4.55 0.36 1.90
C SER A 60 5.14 -1.04 2.08
N TYR A 61 4.42 -2.08 1.68
CA TYR A 61 4.82 -3.48 1.75
C TYR A 61 4.81 -4.07 0.34
N HIS A 62 5.97 -4.49 -0.14
CA HIS A 62 6.11 -5.09 -1.47
C HIS A 62 6.36 -6.60 -1.33
N PHE A 63 5.43 -7.38 -1.85
CA PHE A 63 5.51 -8.84 -1.81
C PHE A 63 6.22 -9.37 -3.07
N LYS A 64 7.37 -10.02 -2.87
CA LYS A 64 8.18 -10.62 -3.92
C LYS A 64 8.30 -12.14 -3.68
N PRO A 65 7.57 -12.95 -4.46
CA PRO A 65 7.65 -14.40 -4.35
C PRO A 65 9.05 -14.89 -4.73
N VAL A 66 9.59 -15.77 -3.90
CA VAL A 66 10.77 -16.59 -4.18
C VAL A 66 10.36 -18.06 -4.05
N LYS A 67 11.24 -18.99 -4.41
CA LYS A 67 10.89 -20.41 -4.60
C LYS A 67 9.99 -20.99 -3.50
N ASP A 68 10.42 -20.93 -2.24
CA ASP A 68 9.74 -21.56 -1.10
C ASP A 68 9.25 -20.55 -0.04
N SER A 69 9.33 -19.26 -0.34
CA SER A 69 9.00 -18.18 0.58
C SER A 69 8.62 -16.89 -0.16
N VAL A 70 8.24 -15.87 0.59
CA VAL A 70 7.94 -14.54 0.03
C VAL A 70 8.79 -13.54 0.78
N GLN A 71 9.57 -12.77 0.04
CA GLN A 71 10.28 -11.62 0.56
C GLN A 71 9.27 -10.46 0.66
N VAL A 72 9.21 -9.84 1.82
CA VAL A 72 8.40 -8.63 2.04
C VAL A 72 9.36 -7.49 2.31
N GLU A 73 9.37 -6.52 1.41
CA GLU A 73 10.12 -5.28 1.59
C GLU A 73 9.21 -4.21 2.19
N LEU A 74 9.66 -3.59 3.27
CA LEU A 74 8.95 -2.58 4.02
C LEU A 74 9.61 -1.23 3.82
N TYR A 75 8.83 -0.26 3.38
CA TYR A 75 9.24 1.12 3.15
C TYR A 75 8.40 2.03 4.04
N PRO A 76 8.81 2.20 5.31
CA PRO A 76 8.22 3.22 6.19
C PRO A 76 8.62 4.62 5.73
N GLU A 77 7.71 5.59 5.84
CA GLU A 77 7.90 6.96 5.33
C GLU A 77 9.10 7.70 5.96
N TYR A 78 9.40 7.44 7.23
CA TYR A 78 10.44 8.16 8.00
C TYR A 78 11.65 7.31 8.41
N TYR A 79 11.68 6.02 8.04
CA TYR A 79 12.73 5.10 8.48
C TYR A 79 13.36 4.36 7.29
N SER A 80 14.48 3.68 7.54
CA SER A 80 15.14 2.86 6.53
C SER A 80 14.28 1.67 6.12
N LYS A 81 14.43 1.26 4.85
CA LYS A 81 13.87 0.01 4.33
C LYS A 81 14.22 -1.17 5.23
N ASN A 82 13.23 -2.01 5.52
CA ASN A 82 13.43 -3.31 6.17
C ASN A 82 12.98 -4.44 5.25
N GLU A 83 13.52 -5.63 5.46
CA GLU A 83 13.17 -6.81 4.67
C GLU A 83 12.93 -8.00 5.60
N ILE A 84 11.86 -8.74 5.34
CA ILE A 84 11.54 -9.97 6.06
C ILE A 84 11.24 -11.10 5.07
N MET A 85 11.42 -12.34 5.52
CA MET A 85 11.03 -13.52 4.78
C MET A 85 9.85 -14.19 5.49
N ILE A 86 8.75 -14.38 4.77
CA ILE A 86 7.58 -15.13 5.27
C ILE A 86 7.41 -16.42 4.48
N SER A 87 6.81 -17.42 5.09
CA SER A 87 6.45 -18.67 4.43
C SER A 87 5.31 -18.47 3.42
N GLN A 88 5.20 -19.39 2.45
CA GLN A 88 4.06 -19.42 1.52
C GLN A 88 2.72 -19.56 2.25
N LYS A 89 2.71 -20.22 3.41
CA LYS A 89 1.52 -20.35 4.28
C LYS A 89 1.10 -18.98 4.81
N GLU A 90 2.01 -18.24 5.44
CA GLU A 90 1.74 -16.88 5.94
C GLU A 90 1.28 -15.95 4.81
N PHE A 91 1.90 -16.05 3.62
CA PHE A 91 1.48 -15.27 2.46
C PHE A 91 0.05 -15.61 1.99
N THR A 92 -0.33 -16.90 2.05
CA THR A 92 -1.69 -17.34 1.75
C THR A 92 -2.69 -16.81 2.77
N GLU A 93 -2.33 -16.80 4.05
CA GLU A 93 -3.16 -16.23 5.13
C GLU A 93 -3.35 -14.72 4.96
N ILE A 94 -2.31 -13.98 4.55
CA ILE A 94 -2.42 -12.55 4.22
C ILE A 94 -3.45 -12.34 3.10
N LYS A 95 -3.38 -13.12 2.02
CA LYS A 95 -4.38 -13.03 0.94
C LYS A 95 -5.78 -13.35 1.40
N ALA A 96 -5.96 -14.35 2.25
CA ALA A 96 -7.26 -14.70 2.81
C ALA A 96 -7.83 -13.56 3.67
N ALA A 97 -6.99 -12.93 4.49
CA ALA A 97 -7.37 -11.76 5.28
C ALA A 97 -7.74 -10.56 4.39
N LEU A 98 -7.00 -10.28 3.31
CA LEU A 98 -7.38 -9.24 2.33
C LEU A 98 -8.76 -9.51 1.72
N LYS A 99 -9.08 -10.77 1.38
CA LYS A 99 -10.42 -11.15 0.89
C LYS A 99 -11.49 -10.94 1.95
N CYS A 100 -11.19 -11.27 3.21
CA CYS A 100 -12.06 -11.02 4.36
C CYS A 100 -12.36 -9.52 4.51
N ILE A 101 -11.35 -8.66 4.34
CA ILE A 101 -11.52 -7.20 4.37
C ILE A 101 -12.41 -6.75 3.20
N ALA A 102 -12.12 -7.17 1.97
CA ALA A 102 -12.91 -6.79 0.81
C ALA A 102 -14.39 -7.22 0.92
N LEU A 103 -14.67 -8.39 1.51
CA LEU A 103 -16.03 -8.86 1.77
C LEU A 103 -16.79 -8.04 2.81
N ASN A 104 -16.06 -7.47 3.78
CA ASN A 104 -16.64 -6.70 4.89
C ASN A 104 -16.38 -5.19 4.74
N HIS A 105 -15.96 -4.75 3.56
CA HIS A 105 -15.70 -3.36 3.27
C HIS A 105 -17.00 -2.57 3.20
N SER A 106 -16.98 -1.34 3.72
CA SER A 106 -18.06 -0.38 3.53
C SER A 106 -17.48 0.88 2.89
N ASP A 107 -17.94 1.17 1.66
CA ASP A 107 -17.47 2.31 0.86
C ASP A 107 -17.74 3.67 1.57
N ASP A 108 -18.77 3.71 2.43
CA ASP A 108 -19.18 4.89 3.21
C ASP A 108 -18.32 5.14 4.45
N THR A 109 -17.32 4.28 4.70
CA THR A 109 -16.39 4.48 5.82
C THR A 109 -15.51 5.68 5.51
N ILE A 110 -15.70 6.77 6.24
CA ILE A 110 -14.85 7.96 6.14
C ILE A 110 -13.61 7.72 7.00
N PRO A 111 -12.38 7.93 6.49
CA PRO A 111 -11.18 7.84 7.30
C PRO A 111 -11.28 8.85 8.44
N ALA A 112 -10.98 8.40 9.67
CA ALA A 112 -11.01 9.30 10.80
C ALA A 112 -9.88 10.34 10.67
N THR A 113 -10.26 11.61 10.58
CA THR A 113 -9.32 12.73 10.54
C THR A 113 -9.27 13.40 11.91
N GLY A 114 -8.08 13.60 12.47
CA GLY A 114 -7.91 14.41 13.68
C GLY A 114 -6.68 14.06 14.51
N CYS A 115 -6.36 14.93 15.47
CA CYS A 115 -5.21 14.76 16.38
C CYS A 115 -5.50 13.78 17.53
N ILE A 116 -6.77 13.42 17.76
CA ILE A 116 -7.23 12.69 18.94
C ILE A 116 -8.25 11.64 18.51
N GLY A 117 -7.80 10.40 18.31
CA GLY A 117 -8.63 9.24 17.97
C GLY A 117 -7.77 7.97 17.90
N PRO A 118 -8.31 6.79 18.26
CA PRO A 118 -7.53 5.57 18.33
C PRO A 118 -7.18 5.12 16.91
N PHE A 119 -5.91 5.22 16.54
CA PHE A 119 -5.22 4.59 15.40
C PHE A 119 -6.16 3.98 14.33
N PHE A 120 -6.64 4.80 13.40
CA PHE A 120 -7.36 4.28 12.23
C PHE A 120 -6.35 3.88 11.15
N GLU A 121 -6.44 2.64 10.71
CA GLU A 121 -5.60 2.06 9.67
C GLU A 121 -6.41 1.98 8.36
N GLU A 122 -5.95 2.71 7.36
CA GLU A 122 -6.44 2.61 6.00
C GLU A 122 -5.41 1.85 5.17
N PHE A 123 -5.86 0.96 4.29
CA PHE A 123 -4.99 0.21 3.40
C PHE A 123 -5.33 0.49 1.94
N TYR A 124 -4.32 0.48 1.10
CA TYR A 124 -4.47 0.44 -0.34
C TYR A 124 -3.73 -0.76 -0.86
N ILE A 125 -4.39 -1.58 -1.67
CA ILE A 125 -3.66 -2.52 -2.53
C ILE A 125 -3.40 -1.84 -3.87
N GLN A 126 -2.15 -1.87 -4.31
CA GLN A 126 -1.69 -1.17 -5.50
C GLN A 126 -1.09 -2.13 -6.52
N LYS A 127 -1.38 -1.84 -7.80
CA LYS A 127 -0.82 -2.55 -8.95
C LYS A 127 -0.70 -1.57 -10.13
N GLY A 128 0.53 -1.09 -10.37
CA GLY A 128 0.76 0.01 -11.31
C GLY A 128 0.10 1.30 -10.81
N PHE A 129 -0.64 1.98 -11.67
CA PHE A 129 -1.35 3.23 -11.32
C PHE A 129 -2.72 3.03 -10.67
N LYS A 130 -3.16 1.77 -10.50
CA LYS A 130 -4.44 1.45 -9.87
C LYS A 130 -4.23 1.21 -8.38
N LYS A 131 -5.15 1.72 -7.57
CA LYS A 131 -5.23 1.43 -6.14
C LYS A 131 -6.65 1.04 -5.76
N MET A 132 -6.80 0.11 -4.83
CA MET A 132 -8.09 -0.25 -4.24
C MET A 132 -8.02 -0.05 -2.74
N ARG A 133 -8.94 0.75 -2.22
CA ARG A 133 -8.99 1.16 -0.82
C ARG A 133 -9.65 0.10 0.05
N LEU A 134 -9.07 -0.20 1.19
CA LEU A 134 -9.48 -1.25 2.11
C LEU A 134 -9.47 -0.69 3.53
N PHE A 135 -10.61 -0.69 4.21
CA PHE A 135 -10.72 -0.35 5.63
C PHE A 135 -10.67 -1.61 6.47
N ASN A 136 -9.89 -1.59 7.56
CA ASN A 136 -9.89 -2.70 8.50
C ASN A 136 -11.30 -2.87 9.11
N PRO A 137 -11.96 -4.03 8.93
CA PRO A 137 -13.24 -4.27 9.56
C PRO A 137 -13.05 -4.43 11.06
N LYS A 138 -14.13 -4.24 11.83
CA LYS A 138 -14.13 -4.53 13.29
C LYS A 138 -13.93 -6.02 13.60
N ILE A 139 -13.95 -6.88 12.58
CA ILE A 139 -13.79 -8.32 12.68
C ILE A 139 -12.30 -8.67 12.80
N GLU A 140 -11.87 -9.03 14.01
CA GLU A 140 -10.47 -9.35 14.34
C GLU A 140 -9.83 -10.42 13.43
N THR A 141 -10.62 -11.36 12.92
CA THR A 141 -10.13 -12.45 12.04
C THR A 141 -9.72 -11.97 10.65
N CYS A 142 -10.14 -10.77 10.22
CA CYS A 142 -9.73 -10.20 8.93
C CYS A 142 -8.42 -9.38 9.03
N ARG A 143 -7.81 -9.24 10.21
CA ARG A 143 -6.62 -8.37 10.40
C ARG A 143 -5.32 -9.10 10.03
N PHE A 144 -4.78 -8.82 8.85
CA PHE A 144 -3.50 -9.41 8.41
C PHE A 144 -2.27 -8.83 9.13
N ASN A 145 -2.40 -7.66 9.78
CA ASN A 145 -1.33 -7.05 10.57
C ASN A 145 -0.77 -8.01 11.63
N LYS A 146 -1.61 -8.87 12.22
CA LYS A 146 -1.14 -9.89 13.18
C LYS A 146 -0.23 -10.95 12.57
N ILE A 147 -0.33 -11.18 11.26
CA ILE A 147 0.49 -12.15 10.52
C ILE A 147 1.83 -11.51 10.13
N LEU A 148 1.78 -10.27 9.62
CA LEU A 148 2.99 -9.53 9.26
C LEU A 148 3.81 -9.19 10.51
N PHE A 149 3.18 -8.66 11.56
CA PHE A 149 3.84 -8.19 12.77
C PHE A 149 3.89 -9.25 13.88
N THR A 150 4.20 -10.51 13.55
CA THR A 150 4.54 -11.47 14.62
C THR A 150 5.91 -11.11 15.20
N PRO A 151 6.17 -11.38 16.50
CA PRO A 151 7.50 -11.19 17.10
C PRO A 151 8.63 -11.93 16.35
N LYS A 152 8.28 -13.03 15.68
CA LYS A 152 9.18 -13.78 14.78
C LYS A 152 9.62 -12.95 13.57
N ASN A 153 8.71 -12.15 13.01
CA ASN A 153 8.93 -11.41 11.77
C ASN A 153 9.49 -9.99 12.03
N PHE A 154 9.22 -9.41 13.21
CA PHE A 154 9.72 -8.07 13.60
C PHE A 154 10.19 -8.01 15.05
N PRO A 155 11.23 -8.77 15.45
CA PRO A 155 11.66 -8.82 16.85
C PRO A 155 11.97 -7.43 17.43
N LYS A 156 12.66 -6.58 16.66
CA LYS A 156 13.04 -5.22 17.08
C LYS A 156 11.88 -4.23 17.23
N ALA A 157 10.73 -4.47 16.57
CA ALA A 157 9.56 -3.59 16.71
C ALA A 157 8.86 -3.77 18.07
N PHE A 158 9.14 -4.89 18.75
CA PHE A 158 8.57 -5.22 20.06
C PHE A 158 9.57 -5.04 21.23
N GLU A 159 10.85 -4.77 20.94
CA GLU A 159 11.89 -4.55 21.96
C GLU A 159 11.85 -3.13 22.59
N LEU A 160 10.96 -2.25 22.12
CA LEU A 160 10.77 -0.88 22.63
C LEU A 160 9.41 -0.66 23.32
N GLY A 161 8.70 -1.74 23.66
CA GLY A 161 7.44 -1.72 24.41
C GLY A 161 7.63 -1.98 25.90
#